data_AF-A0A1H1MJZ8-F1
#
_entry.id   AF-A0A1H1MJZ8-F1
#
_cell.length_a   1.000
_cell.length_b   1.000
_cell.length_c   1.000
_cell.angle_alpha   90.00
_cell.angle_beta   90.00
_cell.angle_gamma   90.00
#
_symmetry.space_group_name_H-M   'P 1'
#
loop_
_entity.id
_entity.type
_entity.pdbx_description
1 polymer ?
#
loop_
_entity_poly.entity_id
_entity_poly.type
_entity_poly.pdbx_seq_one_letter_code
_entity_poly.pdbx_strand_id
1 'polypeptide(L)'
;MDNNIENNSPVETGSENQVVENLPKLYSKRLILVFSGLFSVLFGTVILLSNLKKSGEKKGMIQVGIFALIYVTGMVITIQTMNANTNLALPMNIAGALILNEYFWNRYIGKETEYEKKSWIKPAIISMCISVPAFLALVYLT
;
A
#
# COMPACT_ATOMS: atom_id res chain seq x y z
N MET A 1 54.02 51.06 -12.81
CA MET A 1 54.43 49.64 -12.66
C MET A 1 53.62 49.12 -11.50
N ASP A 2 52.45 48.62 -11.84
CA ASP A 2 51.40 48.23 -10.90
C ASP A 2 51.63 46.77 -10.52
N ASN A 3 52.01 46.52 -9.27
CA ASN A 3 52.15 45.17 -8.74
C ASN A 3 51.02 44.92 -7.74
N ASN A 4 49.92 44.37 -8.27
CA ASN A 4 48.79 43.84 -7.53
C ASN A 4 49.24 42.72 -6.59
N ILE A 5 49.01 42.92 -5.29
CA ILE A 5 49.10 41.87 -4.27
C ILE A 5 47.82 41.05 -4.38
N GLU A 6 47.90 39.84 -4.92
CA GLU A 6 46.83 38.85 -4.90
C GLU A 6 46.53 38.45 -3.46
N ASN A 7 45.37 38.90 -2.96
CA ASN A 7 44.78 38.48 -1.70
C ASN A 7 44.27 37.04 -1.86
N ASN A 8 45.03 36.07 -1.37
CA ASN A 8 44.61 34.67 -1.31
C ASN A 8 43.77 34.45 -0.05
N SER A 9 42.46 34.71 -0.14
CA SER A 9 41.49 34.30 0.88
C SER A 9 41.30 32.77 0.84
N PRO A 10 41.21 32.07 1.98
CA PRO A 10 40.91 30.65 1.98
C PRO A 10 39.49 30.44 1.46
N VAL A 11 39.35 29.59 0.45
CA VAL A 11 38.06 29.08 -0.02
C VAL A 11 37.42 28.30 1.12
N GLU A 12 36.44 28.91 1.79
CA GLU A 12 35.56 28.21 2.72
C GLU A 12 34.84 27.10 1.94
N THR A 13 35.28 25.87 2.18
CA THR A 13 34.65 24.67 1.65
C THR A 13 33.29 24.57 2.33
N GLY A 14 32.26 25.00 1.61
CA GLY A 14 30.87 24.87 2.04
C GLY A 14 30.60 23.42 2.41
N SER A 15 30.30 23.19 3.68
CA SER A 15 29.72 21.95 4.14
C SER A 15 28.36 21.78 3.45
N GLU A 16 28.32 21.02 2.36
CA GLU A 16 27.09 20.41 1.89
C GLU A 16 26.54 19.55 3.03
N ASN A 17 25.67 20.15 3.85
CA ASN A 17 24.73 19.41 4.64
C ASN A 17 23.87 18.63 3.65
N GLN A 18 24.27 17.39 3.37
CA GLN A 18 23.45 16.38 2.72
C GLN A 18 22.17 16.28 3.56
N VAL A 19 21.12 17.01 3.16
CA VAL A 19 19.78 16.82 3.69
C VAL A 19 19.39 15.42 3.25
N VAL A 20 19.62 14.43 4.11
CA VAL A 20 19.15 13.07 3.90
C VAL A 20 17.62 13.17 3.86
N GLU A 21 17.08 13.26 2.65
CA GLU A 21 15.66 13.27 2.42
C GLU A 21 15.11 11.98 3.04
N ASN A 22 14.41 12.11 4.16
CA ASN A 22 13.86 10.96 4.86
C ASN A 22 12.63 10.49 4.10
N LEU A 23 12.86 9.68 3.06
CA LEU A 23 11.80 9.08 2.27
C LEU A 23 10.84 8.29 3.18
N PRO A 24 9.52 8.37 2.93
CA PRO A 24 8.57 7.62 3.74
C PRO A 24 8.79 6.12 3.54
N LYS A 25 8.82 5.35 4.64
CA LYS A 25 8.88 3.89 4.60
C LYS A 25 7.51 3.30 4.28
N LEU A 26 7.29 2.90 3.03
CA LEU A 26 6.01 2.40 2.52
C LEU A 26 6.10 0.93 2.08
N TYR A 27 5.00 0.20 2.22
CA TYR A 27 4.85 -1.09 1.56
C TYR A 27 4.71 -0.88 0.06
N SER A 28 5.24 -1.79 -0.77
CA SER A 28 5.23 -1.59 -2.22
C SER A 28 3.84 -1.78 -2.84
N LYS A 29 3.60 -1.09 -3.96
CA LYS A 29 2.40 -1.25 -4.81
C LYS A 29 2.12 -2.74 -5.13
N ARG A 30 3.14 -3.46 -5.59
CA ARG A 30 3.04 -4.91 -5.86
C ARG A 30 2.65 -5.73 -4.62
N LEU A 31 3.07 -5.34 -3.42
CA LEU A 31 2.71 -6.06 -2.20
C LEU A 31 1.21 -5.95 -1.93
N ILE A 32 0.63 -4.77 -2.11
CA ILE A 32 -0.81 -4.54 -1.96
C ILE A 32 -1.58 -5.41 -2.96
N LEU A 33 -1.15 -5.46 -4.22
CA LEU A 33 -1.76 -6.29 -5.25
C LEU A 33 -1.76 -7.78 -4.85
N VAL A 34 -0.58 -8.32 -4.48
CA VAL A 34 -0.44 -9.73 -4.10
C VAL A 34 -1.30 -10.07 -2.88
N PHE A 35 -1.30 -9.23 -1.84
CA PHE A 35 -2.11 -9.49 -0.65
C PHE A 35 -3.61 -9.41 -0.93
N SER A 36 -4.01 -8.48 -1.80
CA SER A 36 -5.40 -8.35 -2.23
C SER A 36 -5.89 -9.57 -3.01
N GLY A 37 -5.07 -10.07 -3.94
CA GLY A 37 -5.44 -11.18 -4.81
C GLY A 37 -5.30 -12.56 -4.14
N LEU A 38 -4.25 -12.77 -3.33
CA LEU A 38 -3.96 -14.06 -2.72
C LEU A 38 -4.77 -14.31 -1.45
N PHE A 39 -4.94 -13.29 -0.60
CA PHE A 39 -5.65 -13.43 0.67
C PHE A 39 -7.07 -12.85 0.58
N SER A 40 -7.17 -11.53 0.43
CA SER A 40 -8.42 -10.81 0.15
C SER A 40 -8.14 -9.32 0.00
N VAL A 41 -9.06 -8.62 -0.66
CA VAL A 41 -9.05 -7.14 -0.80
C VAL A 41 -8.87 -6.45 0.56
N LEU A 42 -9.42 -7.00 1.66
CA LEU A 42 -9.29 -6.41 2.99
C LEU A 42 -7.85 -6.36 3.49
N PHE A 43 -7.03 -7.37 3.20
CA PHE A 43 -5.61 -7.33 3.57
C PHE A 43 -4.87 -6.25 2.79
N GLY A 44 -5.15 -6.13 1.49
CA GLY A 44 -4.63 -5.03 0.68
C GLY A 44 -5.05 -3.66 1.19
N THR A 45 -6.32 -3.51 1.59
CA THR A 45 -6.84 -2.28 2.21
C THR A 45 -6.04 -1.89 3.44
N VAL A 46 -5.81 -2.82 4.37
CA VAL A 46 -5.04 -2.53 5.61
C VAL A 46 -3.62 -2.09 5.29
N ILE A 47 -2.95 -2.74 4.35
CA ILE A 47 -1.60 -2.35 3.90
C ILE A 47 -1.62 -0.95 3.29
N LEU A 48 -2.56 -0.67 2.39
CA LEU A 48 -2.69 0.63 1.74
C LEU A 48 -3.04 1.74 2.76
N LEU A 49 -3.94 1.50 3.70
CA LEU A 49 -4.26 2.43 4.79
C LEU A 49 -3.02 2.72 5.65
N SER A 50 -2.18 1.72 5.92
CA SER A 50 -0.91 1.94 6.63
C SER A 50 0.03 2.84 5.84
N ASN A 51 0.07 2.74 4.52
CA ASN A 51 0.87 3.63 3.68
C ASN A 51 0.31 5.05 3.68
N LEU A 52 -0.98 5.20 3.44
CA LEU A 52 -1.65 6.52 3.44
C LEU A 52 -1.49 7.25 4.77
N LYS A 53 -1.60 6.53 5.89
CA LYS A 53 -1.31 7.07 7.22
C LYS A 53 0.13 7.57 7.33
N LYS A 54 1.09 6.83 6.79
CA LYS A 54 2.52 7.19 6.83
C LYS A 54 2.83 8.37 5.90
N SER A 55 2.11 8.50 4.78
CA SER A 55 2.19 9.62 3.85
C SER A 55 1.38 10.85 4.29
N GLY A 56 0.66 10.80 5.42
CA GLY A 56 -0.17 11.92 5.88
C GLY A 56 -1.49 12.12 5.11
N GLU A 57 -1.84 11.18 4.23
CA GLU A 57 -2.97 11.27 3.31
C GLU A 57 -4.31 10.92 3.97
N LYS A 58 -4.81 11.82 4.82
CA LYS A 58 -6.07 11.64 5.57
C LYS A 58 -7.29 11.43 4.66
N LYS A 59 -7.37 12.16 3.54
CA LYS A 59 -8.46 12.01 2.56
C LYS A 59 -8.43 10.63 1.91
N GLY A 60 -7.24 10.16 1.52
CA GLY A 60 -7.06 8.82 0.98
C GLY A 60 -7.48 7.74 1.97
N MET A 61 -7.09 7.89 3.24
CA MET A 61 -7.49 6.93 4.29
C MET A 61 -9.01 6.79 4.41
N ILE A 62 -9.73 7.91 4.42
CA ILE A 62 -11.19 7.90 4.52
C ILE A 62 -11.81 7.23 3.29
N GLN A 63 -11.36 7.59 2.08
CA GLN A 63 -11.94 7.02 0.85
C GLN A 63 -11.64 5.52 0.70
N VAL A 64 -10.44 5.07 1.05
CA VAL A 64 -10.10 3.64 1.05
C VAL A 64 -10.92 2.88 2.11
N GLY A 65 -11.15 3.48 3.28
CA GLY A 65 -12.01 2.90 4.31
C GLY A 65 -13.47 2.75 3.86
N ILE A 66 -14.02 3.79 3.22
CA ILE A 66 -15.37 3.75 2.63
C ILE A 66 -15.44 2.69 1.53
N PHE A 67 -14.44 2.61 0.67
CA PHE A 67 -14.35 1.56 -0.35
C PHE A 67 -14.39 0.16 0.28
N ALA A 68 -13.63 -0.08 1.35
CA ALA A 68 -13.62 -1.38 2.01
C ALA A 68 -15.01 -1.74 2.57
N LEU A 69 -15.72 -0.78 3.17
CA LEU A 69 -17.08 -0.98 3.65
C LEU A 69 -18.06 -1.33 2.51
N ILE A 70 -17.99 -0.58 1.40
CA ILE A 70 -18.82 -0.83 0.21
C ILE A 70 -18.49 -2.21 -0.37
N TYR A 71 -17.21 -2.56 -0.47
CA TYR A 71 -16.75 -3.84 -1.01
C TYR A 71 -17.30 -5.02 -0.21
N VAL A 72 -17.18 -4.98 1.13
CA VAL A 72 -17.70 -6.04 2.01
C VAL A 72 -19.23 -6.13 1.89
N THR A 73 -19.91 -4.99 1.93
CA THR A 73 -21.38 -4.95 1.80
C THR A 73 -21.84 -5.53 0.47
N GLY A 74 -21.20 -5.14 -0.64
CA GLY A 74 -21.49 -5.66 -1.97
C GLY A 74 -21.20 -7.15 -2.10
N MET A 75 -20.14 -7.64 -1.47
CA MET A 75 -19.80 -9.06 -1.43
C MET A 75 -20.87 -9.88 -0.68
N VAL A 76 -21.31 -9.42 0.49
CA VAL A 76 -22.38 -10.08 1.26
C VAL A 76 -23.68 -10.14 0.46
N ILE A 77 -24.08 -9.03 -0.17
CA ILE A 77 -25.28 -8.99 -1.02
C ILE A 77 -25.15 -9.95 -2.21
N THR A 78 -23.98 -10.00 -2.85
CA THR A 78 -23.73 -10.89 -3.98
C THR A 78 -23.84 -12.36 -3.57
N ILE A 79 -23.27 -12.75 -2.43
CA ILE A 79 -23.38 -14.12 -1.89
C ILE A 79 -24.83 -14.49 -1.57
N GLN A 80 -25.63 -13.55 -1.03
CA GLN A 80 -27.03 -13.82 -0.67
C GLN A 80 -27.96 -13.91 -1.89
N THR A 81 -27.68 -13.12 -2.93
CA THR A 81 -28.56 -13.01 -4.12
C THR A 81 -28.21 -14.01 -5.21
N MET A 82 -26.94 -14.41 -5.31
CA MET A 82 -26.50 -15.39 -6.30
C MET A 82 -26.36 -16.76 -5.65
N ASN A 83 -26.97 -17.78 -6.26
CA ASN A 83 -26.78 -19.17 -5.82
C ASN A 83 -25.29 -19.51 -5.75
N ALA A 84 -24.89 -20.23 -4.71
CA ALA A 84 -23.49 -20.53 -4.35
C ALA A 84 -22.65 -21.26 -5.41
N ASN A 85 -23.26 -21.68 -6.53
CA ASN A 85 -22.60 -22.40 -7.61
C ASN A 85 -21.76 -21.51 -8.52
N THR A 86 -21.93 -20.19 -8.49
CA THR A 86 -21.11 -19.26 -9.28
C THR A 86 -20.00 -18.67 -8.41
N ASN A 87 -18.75 -19.07 -8.62
CA ASN A 87 -17.59 -18.56 -7.88
C ASN A 87 -17.18 -17.14 -8.34
N LEU A 88 -18.01 -16.15 -7.98
CA LEU A 88 -17.76 -14.72 -8.20
C LEU A 88 -16.72 -14.12 -7.25
N ALA A 89 -16.31 -14.85 -6.22
CA ALA A 89 -15.34 -14.37 -5.24
C ALA A 89 -13.98 -14.07 -5.87
N LEU A 90 -13.55 -14.87 -6.86
CA LEU A 90 -12.28 -14.68 -7.53
C LEU A 90 -12.26 -13.41 -8.41
N PRO A 91 -13.19 -13.21 -9.37
CA PRO A 91 -13.21 -11.97 -10.16
C PRO A 91 -13.45 -10.73 -9.29
N MET A 92 -14.28 -10.83 -8.24
CA MET A 92 -14.52 -9.70 -7.33
C MET A 92 -13.25 -9.32 -6.54
N ASN A 93 -12.47 -10.31 -6.06
CA ASN A 93 -11.18 -10.04 -5.42
C ASN A 93 -10.17 -9.42 -6.39
N ILE A 94 -10.09 -9.91 -7.63
CA ILE A 94 -9.20 -9.32 -8.65
C ILE A 94 -9.61 -7.87 -8.93
N ALA A 95 -10.91 -7.61 -9.13
CA ALA A 95 -11.41 -6.26 -9.37
C ALA A 95 -11.07 -5.32 -8.19
N GLY A 96 -11.32 -5.74 -6.95
CA GLY A 96 -10.97 -4.95 -5.78
C GLY A 96 -9.46 -4.73 -5.63
N ALA A 97 -8.64 -5.75 -5.94
CA ALA A 97 -7.18 -5.64 -5.94
C ALA A 97 -6.69 -4.58 -6.95
N LEU A 98 -7.27 -4.58 -8.16
CA LEU A 98 -6.95 -3.59 -9.19
C LEU A 98 -7.42 -2.19 -8.79
N ILE A 99 -8.56 -2.05 -8.12
CA ILE A 99 -9.01 -0.74 -7.62
C ILE A 99 -8.04 -0.20 -6.56
N LEU A 100 -7.64 -1.01 -5.58
CA LEU A 100 -6.64 -0.60 -4.59
C LEU A 100 -5.31 -0.22 -5.25
N ASN A 101 -4.86 -1.04 -6.21
CA ASN A 101 -3.56 -0.91 -6.83
C ASN A 101 -3.49 0.20 -7.89
N GLU A 102 -4.45 0.31 -8.79
CA GLU A 102 -4.39 1.28 -9.90
C GLU A 102 -5.14 2.57 -9.64
N TYR A 103 -6.22 2.53 -8.86
CA TYR A 103 -6.94 3.76 -8.55
C TYR A 103 -6.38 4.43 -7.30
N PHE A 104 -6.46 3.77 -6.14
CA PHE A 104 -6.13 4.43 -4.87
C PHE A 104 -4.65 4.72 -4.69
N TRP A 105 -3.76 3.78 -5.03
CA TRP A 105 -2.32 4.03 -4.97
C TRP A 105 -1.92 5.21 -5.87
N ASN A 106 -2.29 5.16 -7.15
CA ASN A 106 -1.87 6.17 -8.12
C ASN A 106 -2.46 7.55 -7.79
N ARG A 107 -3.67 7.59 -7.21
CA ARG A 107 -4.34 8.83 -6.83
C ARG A 107 -3.73 9.52 -5.60
N TYR A 108 -3.33 8.74 -4.58
CA TYR A 108 -2.95 9.31 -3.29
C TYR A 108 -1.46 9.23 -2.98
N ILE A 109 -0.79 8.19 -3.43
CA ILE A 109 0.66 8.05 -3.21
C ILE A 109 1.39 8.62 -4.42
N GLY A 110 0.94 8.29 -5.63
CA GLY A 110 1.60 8.69 -6.89
C GLY A 110 2.33 7.52 -7.56
N LYS A 111 2.45 7.59 -8.89
CA LYS A 111 3.11 6.54 -9.70
C LYS A 111 4.63 6.56 -9.54
N GLU A 112 5.22 7.76 -9.51
CA GLU A 112 6.66 8.00 -9.50
C GLU A 112 7.18 8.43 -8.12
N THR A 113 6.42 8.15 -7.07
CA THR A 113 6.79 8.54 -5.71
C THR A 113 7.93 7.67 -5.22
N GLU A 114 9.06 8.28 -4.88
CA GLU A 114 10.17 7.59 -4.26
C GLU A 114 9.84 7.25 -2.80
N TYR A 115 10.09 6.00 -2.40
CA TYR A 115 9.85 5.54 -1.04
C TYR A 115 10.85 4.45 -0.66
N GLU A 116 11.20 4.39 0.63
CA GLU A 116 11.97 3.27 1.16
C GLU A 116 11.04 2.07 1.34
N LYS A 117 11.40 0.93 0.74
CA LYS A 117 10.58 -0.28 0.78
C LYS A 117 10.53 -0.87 2.18
N LYS A 118 9.34 -0.86 2.79
CA LYS A 118 9.06 -1.50 4.07
C LYS A 118 8.99 -3.03 3.93
N SER A 119 9.51 -3.74 4.94
CA SER A 119 9.53 -5.22 4.96
C SER A 119 8.14 -5.83 4.94
N TRP A 120 7.93 -6.82 4.07
CA TRP A 120 6.67 -7.54 3.86
C TRP A 120 6.37 -8.65 4.88
N ILE A 121 7.35 -8.98 5.74
CA ILE A 121 7.27 -10.13 6.65
C ILE A 121 6.15 -9.94 7.69
N LYS A 122 6.03 -8.74 8.27
CA LYS A 122 5.00 -8.43 9.27
C LYS A 122 3.58 -8.66 8.75
N PRO A 123 3.17 -8.05 7.61
CA PRO A 123 1.84 -8.32 7.07
C PRO A 123 1.66 -9.79 6.65
N ALA A 124 2.69 -10.44 6.10
CA ALA A 124 2.59 -11.84 5.67
C ALA A 124 2.26 -12.80 6.81
N ILE A 125 2.94 -12.67 7.95
CA ILE A 125 2.68 -13.51 9.12
C ILE A 125 1.23 -13.31 9.60
N ILE A 126 0.78 -12.06 9.72
CA ILE A 126 -0.59 -11.75 10.17
C ILE A 126 -1.62 -12.34 9.20
N SER A 127 -1.44 -12.14 7.90
CA SER A 127 -2.33 -12.71 6.88
C SER A 127 -2.36 -14.22 6.93
N MET A 128 -1.21 -14.88 7.06
CA MET A 128 -1.12 -16.34 7.11
C MET A 128 -1.79 -16.92 8.37
N CYS A 129 -1.57 -16.29 9.53
CA CYS A 129 -2.22 -16.69 10.79
C CYS A 129 -3.74 -16.60 10.76
N ILE A 130 -4.32 -15.72 9.93
CA ILE A 130 -5.78 -15.59 9.78
C ILE A 130 -6.29 -16.50 8.66
N SER A 131 -5.66 -16.47 7.50
CA SER A 131 -6.14 -17.14 6.29
C SER A 131 -6.00 -18.66 6.36
N VAL A 132 -4.94 -19.20 6.97
CA VAL A 132 -4.75 -20.67 7.05
C VAL A 132 -5.80 -21.33 7.94
N PRO A 133 -6.05 -20.88 9.19
CA PRO A 133 -7.13 -21.46 10.00
C PRO A 133 -8.51 -21.28 9.37
N ALA A 134 -8.78 -20.13 8.75
CA ALA A 134 -10.05 -19.90 8.06
C ALA A 134 -10.26 -20.86 6.88
N PHE A 135 -9.20 -21.10 6.09
CA PHE A 135 -9.24 -22.06 4.99
C PHE A 135 -9.42 -23.50 5.49
N LEU A 136 -8.68 -23.90 6.53
CA LEU A 136 -8.83 -25.23 7.15
C LEU A 136 -10.25 -25.41 7.70
N ALA A 137 -10.78 -24.42 8.42
CA ALA A 137 -12.15 -24.47 8.94
C ALA A 137 -13.17 -24.63 7.81
N LEU A 138 -13.01 -23.90 6.71
CA LEU A 138 -13.87 -24.05 5.54
C LEU A 138 -13.82 -25.47 4.99
N VAL A 139 -12.64 -26.05 4.79
CA VAL A 139 -12.46 -27.42 4.26
C VAL A 139 -13.01 -28.49 5.21
N TYR A 140 -12.87 -28.33 6.53
CA TYR A 140 -13.37 -29.30 7.51
C TYR A 140 -14.88 -29.19 7.77
N LEU A 141 -15.50 -28.03 7.51
CA LEU A 141 -16.95 -27.79 7.76
C LEU A 141 -17.82 -28.00 6.51
N THR A 142 -17.23 -28.08 5.32
CA THR A 142 -17.88 -28.52 4.06
C THR A 142 -17.71 -30.01 3.84
#